data_AF-A0A3B8I3A2-F1
#
_entry.id   AF-A0A3B8I3A2-F1
#
_cell.length_a   1.000
_cell.length_b   1.000
_cell.length_c   1.000
_cell.angle_alpha   90.00
_cell.angle_beta   90.00
_cell.angle_gamma   90.00
#
_symmetry.space_group_name_H-M   'P 1'
#
loop_
_entity.id
_entity.type
_entity.pdbx_description
1 polymer ?
#
loop_
_entity_poly.entity_id
_entity_poly.type
_entity_poly.pdbx_seq_one_letter_code
_entity_poly.pdbx_strand_id
1 'polypeptide(L)'
;MKLLDRLSNLVFPNSQPITEEVLRYYEKNPDELDLIINREAFHIAYLGIIFVLGIGATVAARMVAYFFGDQLGEFVNSVVLDVISELGIALFGGAVVAYLIEYLNKRQYQQNIKFRRQVKAMLAERSAAQESVD
;
A
#
# COMPACT_ATOMS: atom_id res chain seq x y z
N MET A 1 16.26 -17.91 13.72
CA MET A 1 16.07 -17.52 12.31
C MET A 1 14.71 -17.95 11.75
N LYS A 2 14.37 -19.25 11.69
CA LYS A 2 13.14 -19.77 11.05
C LYS A 2 11.78 -19.19 11.54
N LEU A 3 11.67 -18.75 12.78
CA LEU A 3 10.45 -18.13 13.32
C LEU A 3 10.25 -16.70 12.81
N LEU A 4 11.34 -15.93 12.74
CA LEU A 4 11.32 -14.57 12.20
C LEU A 4 11.04 -14.59 10.69
N ASP A 5 11.57 -15.59 9.97
CA ASP A 5 11.30 -15.78 8.53
C ASP A 5 9.85 -16.18 8.23
N ARG A 6 9.20 -16.90 9.16
CA ARG A 6 7.77 -17.24 9.04
C ARG A 6 6.89 -16.05 9.33
N LEU A 7 7.23 -15.25 10.34
CA LEU A 7 6.54 -14.00 10.65
C LEU A 7 6.73 -12.99 9.51
N SER A 8 7.94 -12.85 8.98
CA SER A 8 8.22 -11.94 7.87
C SER A 8 7.50 -12.35 6.60
N ASN A 9 7.46 -13.65 6.23
CA ASN A 9 6.68 -14.09 5.07
C ASN A 9 5.16 -13.96 5.25
N LEU A 10 4.67 -13.95 6.49
CA LEU A 10 3.25 -13.74 6.80
C LEU A 10 2.87 -12.25 6.70
N VAL A 11 3.80 -11.35 7.02
CA VAL A 11 3.62 -9.89 6.99
C VAL A 11 4.03 -9.27 5.65
N PHE A 12 5.05 -9.85 5.00
CA PHE A 12 5.67 -9.42 3.74
C PHE A 12 5.96 -10.65 2.87
N PRO A 13 4.94 -11.22 2.19
CA PRO A 13 5.16 -12.35 1.31
C PRO A 13 6.15 -11.97 0.20
N ASN A 14 7.28 -12.69 0.13
CA ASN A 14 8.39 -12.46 -0.82
C ASN A 14 8.01 -12.61 -2.31
N SER A 15 6.80 -13.10 -2.61
CA SER A 15 6.30 -13.21 -3.97
C SER A 15 4.79 -13.00 -3.96
N GLN A 16 4.30 -11.97 -4.66
CA GLN A 16 2.87 -11.84 -4.88
C GLN A 16 2.37 -13.00 -5.76
N PRO A 17 1.40 -13.81 -5.30
CA PRO A 17 0.83 -14.85 -6.14
C PRO A 17 0.19 -14.20 -7.38
N ILE A 18 0.37 -14.82 -8.55
CA ILE A 18 -0.39 -14.43 -9.75
C ILE A 18 -1.84 -14.84 -9.48
N THR A 19 -2.71 -13.87 -9.21
CA THR A 19 -4.13 -14.12 -8.98
C THR A 19 -4.89 -14.14 -10.32
N GLU A 20 -6.06 -14.77 -10.31
CA GLU A 20 -6.98 -14.79 -11.45
C GLU A 20 -7.37 -13.37 -11.92
N GLU A 21 -7.43 -12.43 -10.99
CA GLU A 21 -7.68 -11.01 -11.30
C GLU A 21 -6.53 -10.40 -12.10
N VAL A 22 -5.29 -10.70 -11.74
CA VAL A 22 -4.10 -10.25 -12.47
C VAL A 22 -4.09 -10.83 -13.88
N LEU A 23 -4.41 -12.13 -14.03
CA LEU A 23 -4.51 -12.79 -15.34
C LEU A 23 -5.57 -12.11 -16.22
N ARG A 24 -6.79 -11.95 -15.72
CA ARG A 24 -7.91 -11.33 -16.44
C ARG A 24 -7.66 -9.87 -16.83
N TYR A 25 -6.88 -9.14 -16.02
CA TYR A 25 -6.48 -7.77 -16.34
C TYR A 25 -5.55 -7.74 -17.57
N TYR A 26 -4.52 -8.59 -17.59
CA TYR A 26 -3.54 -8.61 -18.68
C TYR A 26 -4.06 -9.29 -19.94
N GLU A 27 -5.03 -10.21 -19.85
CA GLU A 27 -5.77 -10.69 -21.02
C GLU A 27 -6.42 -9.55 -21.82
N LYS A 28 -6.89 -8.51 -21.13
CA LYS A 28 -7.51 -7.33 -21.77
C LYS A 28 -6.50 -6.25 -22.17
N ASN A 29 -5.31 -6.24 -21.58
CA ASN A 29 -4.27 -5.23 -21.79
C ASN A 29 -2.88 -5.88 -21.99
N PRO A 30 -2.70 -6.72 -23.03
CA PRO A 30 -1.46 -7.48 -23.21
C PRO A 30 -0.24 -6.61 -23.49
N ASP A 31 -0.44 -5.40 -24.04
CA ASP A 31 0.61 -4.40 -24.27
C ASP A 31 1.21 -3.83 -22.97
N GLU A 32 0.49 -3.99 -21.85
CA GLU A 32 0.92 -3.57 -20.52
C GLU A 32 1.79 -4.62 -19.81
N LEU A 33 1.92 -5.84 -20.37
CA LEU A 33 2.82 -6.86 -19.84
C LEU A 33 4.29 -6.43 -19.96
N ASP A 34 4.64 -5.71 -21.02
CA ASP A 34 5.99 -5.15 -21.22
C ASP A 34 6.27 -3.90 -20.37
N LEU A 35 5.26 -3.43 -19.61
CA LEU A 35 5.34 -2.24 -18.76
C LEU A 35 5.67 -2.56 -17.31
N ILE A 36 6.04 -3.82 -16.97
CA ILE A 36 6.25 -4.25 -15.58
C ILE A 36 7.20 -3.29 -14.86
N ILE A 37 6.61 -2.42 -14.05
CA ILE A 37 7.25 -1.50 -13.14
C ILE A 37 6.61 -1.77 -11.77
N ASN A 38 7.49 -2.10 -10.83
CA ASN A 38 7.31 -2.38 -9.40
C ASN A 38 5.95 -2.90 -8.95
N ARG A 39 5.94 -4.21 -8.76
CA ARG A 39 4.87 -5.05 -8.22
C ARG A 39 4.76 -4.89 -6.70
N GLU A 40 4.54 -3.67 -6.25
CA GLU A 40 4.03 -3.37 -4.91
C GLU A 40 2.57 -2.93 -5.05
N ALA A 41 1.76 -3.79 -5.66
CA ALA A 41 0.31 -3.64 -5.63
C ALA A 41 -0.14 -4.00 -4.21
N PHE A 42 -0.25 -2.95 -3.41
CA PHE A 42 -0.53 -2.92 -1.99
C PHE A 42 -1.76 -3.75 -1.60
N HIS A 43 -1.65 -4.37 -0.43
CA HIS A 43 -2.76 -4.89 0.31
C HIS A 43 -3.50 -3.73 1.00
N ILE A 44 -4.33 -2.95 0.28
CA ILE A 44 -5.21 -1.92 0.89
C ILE A 44 -5.96 -2.50 2.11
N ALA A 45 -6.32 -3.79 2.05
CA ALA A 45 -6.93 -4.51 3.17
C ALA A 45 -6.03 -4.55 4.42
N TYR A 46 -4.72 -4.79 4.26
CA TYR A 46 -3.77 -4.75 5.38
C TYR A 46 -3.68 -3.36 5.98
N LEU A 47 -3.69 -2.34 5.12
CA LEU A 47 -3.67 -0.95 5.54
C LEU A 47 -4.93 -0.55 6.32
N GLY A 48 -6.09 -1.03 5.87
CA GLY A 48 -7.35 -0.89 6.59
C GLY A 48 -7.33 -1.58 7.95
N ILE A 49 -6.73 -2.77 8.07
CA ILE A 49 -6.57 -3.47 9.35
C ILE A 49 -5.68 -2.66 10.31
N ILE A 50 -4.51 -2.18 9.86
CA ILE A 50 -3.63 -1.35 10.70
C ILE A 50 -4.32 -0.06 11.11
N PHE A 51 -5.05 0.58 10.19
CA PHE A 51 -5.77 1.81 10.45
C PHE A 51 -6.84 1.61 11.54
N VAL A 52 -7.67 0.56 11.41
CA VAL A 52 -8.70 0.22 12.41
C VAL A 52 -8.07 -0.17 13.75
N LEU A 53 -6.97 -0.95 13.74
CA LEU A 53 -6.24 -1.30 14.95
C LEU A 53 -5.66 -0.07 15.64
N GLY A 54 -5.08 0.88 14.90
CA GLY A 54 -4.53 2.12 15.45
C GLY A 54 -5.61 2.97 16.12
N ILE A 55 -6.76 3.15 15.46
CA ILE A 55 -7.92 3.85 16.04
C ILE A 55 -8.42 3.09 17.27
N GLY A 56 -8.63 1.78 17.16
CA GLY A 56 -9.14 0.94 18.24
C GLY A 56 -8.24 0.98 19.47
N ALA A 57 -6.93 0.88 19.30
CA ALA A 57 -5.96 0.97 20.38
C ALA A 57 -6.00 2.35 21.06
N THR A 58 -6.05 3.43 20.27
CA THR A 58 -6.11 4.80 20.79
C THR A 58 -7.39 5.04 21.60
N VAL A 59 -8.54 4.62 21.06
CA VAL A 59 -9.84 4.77 21.73
C VAL A 59 -9.91 3.90 22.98
N ALA A 60 -9.46 2.65 22.91
CA ALA A 60 -9.45 1.74 24.06
C ALA A 60 -8.57 2.27 25.19
N ALA A 61 -7.37 2.75 24.89
CA ALA A 61 -6.47 3.32 25.89
C ALA A 61 -7.12 4.52 26.61
N ARG A 62 -7.74 5.43 25.85
CA ARG A 62 -8.48 6.57 26.42
C ARG A 62 -9.70 6.17 27.23
N MET A 63 -10.44 5.16 26.79
CA MET A 63 -11.59 4.64 27.53
C MET A 63 -11.16 4.04 28.86
N VAL A 64 -10.07 3.28 28.89
CA VAL A 64 -9.51 2.72 30.13
C VAL A 64 -9.08 3.83 31.08
N ALA A 65 -8.37 4.86 30.59
CA ALA A 65 -8.01 6.03 31.39
C ALA A 65 -9.24 6.73 31.96
N TYR A 66 -10.31 6.88 31.16
CA TYR A 66 -11.53 7.56 31.57
C TYR A 66 -12.31 6.80 32.67
N PHE A 67 -12.46 5.48 32.54
CA PHE A 67 -13.26 4.69 33.48
C PHE A 67 -12.49 4.30 34.76
N PHE A 68 -11.17 4.18 34.69
CA PHE A 68 -10.35 3.65 35.79
C PHE A 68 -9.27 4.62 36.27
N GLY A 69 -9.26 5.88 35.80
CA GLY A 69 -8.20 6.85 36.07
C GLY A 69 -7.79 6.98 37.54
N ASP A 70 -8.76 6.97 38.45
CA ASP A 70 -8.50 7.11 39.90
C ASP A 70 -8.10 5.80 40.59
N GLN A 71 -8.26 4.66 39.92
CA GLN A 71 -7.96 3.33 40.42
C GLN A 71 -6.65 2.76 39.85
N LEU A 72 -6.19 3.32 38.72
CA LEU A 72 -4.93 2.96 38.10
C LEU A 72 -3.77 3.68 38.80
N GLY A 73 -2.67 2.97 39.04
CA GLY A 73 -1.45 3.62 39.53
C GLY A 73 -0.94 4.67 38.55
N GLU A 74 -0.32 5.72 39.07
CA GLU A 74 0.18 6.87 38.29
C GLU A 74 1.07 6.44 37.11
N PHE A 75 1.89 5.40 37.30
CA PHE A 75 2.71 4.79 36.25
C PHE A 75 1.88 4.18 35.09
N VAL A 76 0.79 3.47 35.40
CA VAL A 76 -0.04 2.83 34.36
C VAL A 76 -0.77 3.90 33.55
N ASN A 77 -1.29 4.92 34.23
CA ASN A 77 -2.04 5.98 33.58
C ASN A 77 -1.14 6.87 32.71
N SER A 78 -0.01 7.33 33.25
CA SER A 78 0.86 8.31 32.58
C SER A 78 1.83 7.71 31.57
N VAL A 79 2.23 6.45 31.72
CA VAL A 79 3.26 5.85 30.85
C VAL A 79 2.66 4.81 29.93
N VAL A 80 1.92 3.84 30.48
CA VAL A 80 1.44 2.70 29.67
C VAL A 80 0.32 3.13 28.73
N LEU A 81 -0.69 3.84 29.23
CA LEU A 81 -1.83 4.25 28.39
C LEU A 81 -1.43 5.33 27.37
N ASP A 82 -0.58 6.28 27.75
CA ASP A 82 -0.09 7.31 26.83
C ASP A 82 0.75 6.70 25.70
N VAL A 83 1.68 5.80 26.01
CA VAL A 83 2.47 5.11 24.98
C VAL A 83 1.58 4.29 24.05
N ILE A 84 0.60 3.56 24.57
CA ILE A 84 -0.35 2.80 23.72
C ILE A 84 -1.16 3.75 22.82
N SER A 85 -1.62 4.87 23.37
CA SER A 85 -2.35 5.89 22.62
C SER A 85 -1.48 6.51 21.51
N GLU A 86 -0.24 6.90 21.81
CA GLU A 86 0.69 7.46 20.83
C GLU A 86 1.05 6.47 19.72
N LEU A 87 1.28 5.20 20.08
CA LEU A 87 1.50 4.12 19.11
C LEU A 87 0.27 3.90 18.22
N GLY A 88 -0.93 3.89 18.81
CA GLY A 88 -2.18 3.81 18.05
C GLY A 88 -2.32 4.96 17.05
N ILE A 89 -1.97 6.18 17.48
CA ILE A 89 -1.98 7.38 16.64
C ILE A 89 -0.97 7.25 15.49
N ALA A 90 0.25 6.83 15.79
CA ALA A 90 1.31 6.66 14.80
C ALA A 90 0.94 5.58 13.77
N LEU A 91 0.35 4.47 14.20
CA LEU A 91 -0.07 3.38 13.32
C LEU A 91 -1.14 3.82 12.32
N PHE A 92 -2.20 4.51 12.76
CA PHE A 92 -3.21 4.98 11.82
C PHE A 92 -2.65 6.08 10.90
N GLY A 93 -1.80 6.98 11.42
CA GLY A 93 -1.15 8.02 10.62
C GLY A 93 -0.27 7.44 9.50
N GLY A 94 0.56 6.43 9.83
CA GLY A 94 1.35 5.68 8.85
C GLY A 94 0.48 4.98 7.80
N ALA A 95 -0.64 4.40 8.24
CA ALA A 95 -1.59 3.77 7.33
C ALA A 95 -2.19 4.78 6.32
N VAL A 96 -2.57 5.98 6.77
CA VAL A 96 -3.07 7.05 5.88
C VAL A 96 -2.00 7.47 4.87
N VAL A 97 -0.76 7.62 5.29
CA VAL A 97 0.33 8.03 4.38
C VAL A 97 0.60 6.96 3.32
N ALA A 98 0.65 5.68 3.70
CA ALA A 98 0.89 4.63 2.72
C ALA A 98 -0.26 4.54 1.69
N TYR A 99 -1.51 4.79 2.13
CA TYR A 99 -2.67 4.81 1.25
C TYR A 99 -2.55 5.92 0.21
N LEU A 100 -2.09 7.10 0.65
CA LEU A 100 -1.86 8.23 -0.23
C LEU A 100 -0.76 7.92 -1.25
N ILE A 101 0.35 7.31 -0.83
CA ILE A 101 1.45 6.91 -1.73
C ILE A 101 0.93 5.92 -2.77
N GLU A 102 0.19 4.90 -2.36
CA GLU A 102 -0.40 3.93 -3.27
C GLU A 102 -1.33 4.59 -4.31
N TYR A 103 -2.20 5.50 -3.85
CA TYR A 103 -3.09 6.24 -4.72
C TYR A 103 -2.32 7.09 -5.75
N LEU A 104 -1.25 7.76 -5.33
CA LEU A 104 -0.39 8.55 -6.21
C LEU A 104 0.35 7.65 -7.22
N ASN A 105 0.88 6.52 -6.78
CA ASN A 105 1.54 5.54 -7.64
C ASN A 105 0.59 5.03 -8.73
N LYS A 106 -0.66 4.70 -8.39
CA LYS A 106 -1.68 4.28 -9.35
C LYS A 106 -1.94 5.36 -10.41
N ARG A 107 -2.00 6.64 -10.01
CA ARG A 107 -2.16 7.76 -10.94
C ARG A 107 -0.94 7.92 -11.86
N GLN A 108 0.27 7.90 -11.30
CA GLN A 108 1.51 8.01 -12.07
C GLN A 108 1.64 6.86 -13.06
N TYR A 109 1.28 5.63 -12.67
CA TYR A 109 1.26 4.47 -13.54
C TYR A 109 0.36 4.67 -14.77
N GLN A 110 -0.89 5.12 -14.56
CA GLN A 110 -1.84 5.39 -15.64
C GLN A 110 -1.35 6.51 -16.58
N GLN A 111 -0.67 7.53 -16.04
CA GLN A 111 -0.05 8.57 -16.86
C GLN A 111 1.10 8.02 -17.70
N ASN A 112 1.96 7.19 -17.11
CA ASN A 112 3.08 6.56 -17.82
C ASN A 112 2.62 5.61 -18.94
N ILE A 113 1.54 4.84 -18.73
CA ILE A 113 0.95 4.01 -19.80
C ILE A 113 0.54 4.88 -21.00
N LYS A 114 -0.24 5.94 -20.74
CA LYS A 114 -0.71 6.84 -21.81
C LYS A 114 0.44 7.48 -22.55
N PHE A 115 1.44 7.98 -21.82
CA PHE A 115 2.62 8.58 -22.40
C PHE A 115 3.39 7.60 -23.28
N ARG A 116 3.67 6.37 -22.79
CA ARG A 116 4.36 5.35 -23.60
C ARG A 116 3.56 4.95 -24.84
N ARG A 117 2.23 4.84 -24.75
CA ARG A 117 1.37 4.54 -25.91
C ARG A 117 1.47 5.64 -26.98
N GLN A 118 1.45 6.91 -26.57
CA GLN A 118 1.62 8.04 -27.48
C GLN A 118 2.99 8.04 -28.16
N VAL A 119 4.05 7.84 -27.39
CA VAL A 119 5.43 7.76 -27.93
C VAL A 119 5.55 6.62 -28.94
N LYS A 120 5.04 5.42 -28.63
CA LYS A 120 5.05 4.28 -29.57
C LYS A 120 4.31 4.60 -30.87
N ALA A 121 3.13 5.24 -30.78
CA ALA A 121 2.35 5.61 -31.96
C ALA A 121 3.10 6.61 -32.86
N MET A 122 3.69 7.65 -32.26
CA MET A 122 4.48 8.65 -33.01
C MET A 122 5.71 8.03 -33.69
N LEU A 123 6.40 7.10 -33.02
CA LEU A 123 7.53 6.39 -33.60
C LEU A 123 7.11 5.51 -34.77
N ALA A 124 5.98 4.79 -34.66
CA ALA A 124 5.47 3.96 -35.74
C ALA A 124 5.08 4.78 -36.98
N GLU A 125 4.39 5.91 -36.78
CA GLU A 125 4.05 6.85 -37.87
C GLU A 125 5.31 7.38 -38.56
N ARG A 126 6.33 7.74 -37.78
CA ARG A 126 7.61 8.22 -38.32
C ARG A 126 8.34 7.15 -39.12
N SER A 127 8.37 5.90 -38.65
CA SER A 127 8.97 4.77 -39.37
C SER A 127 8.24 4.48 -40.69
N ALA A 128 6.90 4.47 -40.68
CA ALA A 128 6.10 4.27 -41.89
C ALA A 128 6.28 5.39 -42.92
N ALA A 129 6.43 6.65 -42.46
CA ALA A 129 6.72 7.76 -43.36
C ALA A 129 8.11 7.64 -44.02
N GLN A 130 9.11 7.08 -43.33
CA GLN A 130 10.45 6.86 -43.90
C GLN A 130 10.47 5.75 -44.95
N GLU A 131 9.70 4.68 -44.78
CA GLU A 131 9.58 3.59 -45.78
C GLU A 131 8.81 4.00 -47.05
N SER A 132 8.04 5.10 -47.02
CA SER A 132 7.31 5.62 -48.18
C SER A 132 8.10 6.55 -49.09
N VAL A 133 9.32 6.93 -48.68
CA VAL A 133 10.20 7.88 -49.39
C VAL A 133 11.37 7.16 -50.11
N ASP A 134 11.62 5.90 -49.79
CA ASP A 134 12.51 4.98 -50.51
C ASP A 134 11.73 4.12 -51.53
#